data_AF-A0AAW9SDU4-F1
#
_entry.id   AF-A0AAW9SDU4-F1
#
_cell.length_a   1.000
_cell.length_b   1.000
_cell.length_c   1.000
_cell.angle_alpha   90.00
_cell.angle_beta   90.00
_cell.angle_gamma   90.00
#
_symmetry.space_group_name_H-M   'P 1'
#
loop_
_entity.id
_entity.type
_entity.pdbx_description
1 polymer ?
#
loop_
_entity_poly.entity_id
_entity_poly.type
_entity_poly.pdbx_seq_one_letter_code
_entity_poly.pdbx_strand_id
1 'polypeptide(L)'
;MKNLFLLFSLCILWNPEMTRAQLRLPEIFGDHMVLQRDLPVPVWGSGLASGQKVRVKLGKHSVQAVADANGAWKTELPPMKAGGPYVLRISTGKKELVFKDVLIGEVWLCSGQSNMAWPLMHSEGFESLKTSLDRSQLRLFKMEKDVHIRPKAYTETELERVLNGKFYQAATWQHCTAESAPSFSAVAYHFGTQLLDSLKVPIGLIQNAIGGSPTQAWISKEALQAHPQLCKYAPHTEGRDWFSVQELHPFVVERVKKNLGMALENGQATAEQHPFSPAYLYTQGIAPLLPYAIRGVIWYQGESNANHPEEHQALFEALIRNWRKDWQQGDFPFLYVQLPGISDRNRWPEFRALQKETLRLPNTGMAVTIELGHPTDVHPRKKQPVGERLSRIALAKIYGFELEYSGPTVSAYRIKDQKLYITFEHARHLTTSGGEALKGLVLQGYEKNGTQEVIRPVTQVQLEGNRLILSVPEELSVTKVKYAWAPFPECNLINEAGLPASPFCVELPGNF
;
A
#
# COMPACT_ATOMS: atom_id res chain seq x y z
N MET A 1 -62.32 -43.59 45.30
CA MET A 1 -61.44 -42.47 44.86
C MET A 1 -60.03 -43.02 44.69
N LYS A 2 -59.52 -43.10 43.45
CA LYS A 2 -58.09 -43.16 43.10
C LYS A 2 -58.00 -43.01 41.58
N ASN A 3 -57.77 -41.77 41.14
CA ASN A 3 -57.57 -41.43 39.73
C ASN A 3 -56.11 -41.68 39.36
N LEU A 4 -55.93 -42.36 38.23
CA LEU A 4 -54.67 -42.69 37.58
C LEU A 4 -54.31 -41.54 36.63
N PHE A 5 -53.20 -40.84 36.85
CA PHE A 5 -52.65 -39.87 35.89
C PHE A 5 -51.46 -40.51 35.17
N LEU A 6 -51.62 -40.80 33.87
CA LEU A 6 -50.52 -41.10 32.96
C LEU A 6 -49.89 -39.78 32.49
N LEU A 7 -48.61 -39.59 32.77
CA LEU A 7 -47.78 -38.53 32.19
C LEU A 7 -47.19 -39.02 30.87
N PHE A 8 -47.65 -38.47 29.75
CA PHE A 8 -47.02 -38.61 28.44
C PHE A 8 -45.83 -37.64 28.35
N SER A 9 -44.62 -38.18 28.31
CA SER A 9 -43.40 -37.42 28.01
C SER A 9 -43.28 -37.22 26.50
N LEU A 10 -43.58 -35.99 26.05
CA LEU A 10 -43.41 -35.55 24.67
C LEU A 10 -41.90 -35.31 24.41
N CYS A 11 -41.22 -36.27 23.79
CA CYS A 11 -39.87 -36.06 23.27
C CYS A 11 -39.93 -35.14 22.04
N ILE A 12 -39.62 -33.86 22.23
CA ILE A 12 -39.37 -32.91 21.13
C ILE A 12 -38.04 -33.32 20.49
N LEU A 13 -38.12 -33.97 19.33
CA LEU A 13 -36.97 -34.20 18.46
C LEU A 13 -36.46 -32.84 17.97
N TRP A 14 -35.37 -32.38 18.56
CA TRP A 14 -34.59 -31.26 18.06
C TRP A 14 -34.03 -31.66 16.69
N ASN A 15 -34.65 -31.21 15.60
CA ASN A 15 -34.03 -31.25 14.29
C ASN A 15 -32.97 -30.13 14.28
N PRO A 16 -31.65 -30.43 14.35
CA PRO A 16 -30.69 -29.41 14.01
C PRO A 16 -30.98 -29.04 12.55
N GLU A 17 -31.19 -27.76 12.26
CA GLU A 17 -31.14 -27.29 10.89
C GLU A 17 -29.79 -27.71 10.33
N MET A 18 -29.78 -28.78 9.52
CA MET A 18 -28.64 -29.11 8.70
C MET A 18 -28.45 -27.93 7.76
N THR A 19 -27.54 -27.03 8.10
CA THR A 19 -27.07 -25.98 7.22
C THR A 19 -26.67 -26.65 5.92
N ARG A 20 -27.46 -26.41 4.88
CA ARG A 20 -27.31 -27.11 3.61
C ARG A 20 -25.97 -26.69 3.00
N ALA A 21 -25.00 -27.61 2.99
CA ALA A 21 -23.69 -27.39 2.41
C ALA A 21 -23.83 -26.75 1.01
N GLN A 22 -23.30 -25.55 0.86
CA GLN A 22 -23.33 -24.77 -0.36
C GLN A 22 -21.91 -24.29 -0.66
N LEU A 23 -21.41 -24.69 -1.83
CA LEU A 23 -20.16 -24.19 -2.39
C LEU A 23 -20.18 -22.66 -2.43
N ARG A 24 -19.24 -22.03 -1.73
CA ARG A 24 -19.01 -20.58 -1.69
C ARG A 24 -17.55 -20.28 -2.00
N LEU A 25 -17.31 -19.15 -2.66
CA LEU A 25 -15.98 -18.60 -2.89
C LEU A 25 -15.92 -17.16 -2.39
N PRO A 26 -14.71 -16.66 -2.05
CA PRO A 26 -14.51 -15.24 -1.81
C PRO A 26 -14.82 -14.40 -3.05
N GLU A 27 -15.20 -13.14 -2.83
CA GLU A 27 -15.67 -12.20 -3.86
C GLU A 27 -14.60 -11.84 -4.90
N ILE A 28 -13.32 -12.08 -4.61
CA ILE A 28 -12.23 -11.88 -5.57
C ILE A 28 -12.34 -12.80 -6.79
N PHE A 29 -13.10 -13.89 -6.69
CA PHE A 29 -13.44 -14.77 -7.82
C PHE A 29 -14.73 -14.31 -8.48
N GLY A 30 -14.63 -13.89 -9.74
CA GLY A 30 -15.76 -13.43 -10.53
C GLY A 30 -15.47 -13.48 -12.03
N ASP A 31 -16.47 -13.11 -12.83
CA ASP A 31 -16.26 -12.86 -14.26
C ASP A 31 -15.23 -11.73 -14.45
N HIS A 32 -14.56 -11.70 -15.60
CA HIS A 32 -13.58 -10.66 -15.99
C HIS A 32 -12.28 -10.61 -15.17
N MET A 33 -12.08 -11.52 -14.22
CA MET A 33 -10.91 -11.49 -13.33
C MET A 33 -9.59 -11.77 -14.05
N VAL A 34 -8.49 -11.35 -13.42
CA VAL A 34 -7.12 -11.66 -13.85
C VAL A 34 -6.44 -12.50 -12.79
N LEU A 35 -6.00 -13.71 -13.16
CA LEU A 35 -5.19 -14.57 -12.31
C LEU A 35 -3.71 -14.37 -12.63
N GLN A 36 -2.86 -14.44 -11.61
CA GLN A 36 -1.43 -14.20 -11.76
C GLN A 36 -0.73 -15.25 -12.63
N ARG A 37 0.04 -14.79 -13.62
CA ARG A 37 0.89 -15.62 -14.48
C ARG A 37 2.18 -16.03 -13.78
N ASP A 38 2.77 -17.13 -14.25
CA ASP A 38 4.08 -17.66 -13.84
C ASP A 38 4.21 -18.03 -12.35
N LEU A 39 3.12 -18.04 -11.59
CA LEU A 39 3.02 -18.53 -10.22
C LEU A 39 1.88 -19.55 -10.11
N PRO A 40 1.93 -20.48 -9.14
CA PRO A 40 0.75 -21.29 -8.81
C PRO A 40 -0.44 -20.37 -8.53
N VAL A 41 -1.64 -20.79 -8.93
CA VAL A 41 -2.86 -20.00 -8.77
C VAL A 41 -3.75 -20.66 -7.72
N PRO A 42 -3.77 -20.14 -6.49
CA PRO A 42 -4.66 -20.63 -5.44
C PRO A 42 -6.13 -20.41 -5.80
N VAL A 43 -6.92 -21.45 -5.59
CA VAL A 43 -8.38 -21.42 -5.67
C VAL A 43 -8.91 -22.06 -4.39
N TRP A 44 -9.75 -21.33 -3.67
CA TRP A 44 -10.24 -21.74 -2.37
C TRP A 44 -11.68 -21.31 -2.17
N GLY A 45 -12.32 -21.94 -1.19
CA GLY A 45 -13.69 -21.66 -0.84
C GLY A 45 -14.11 -22.39 0.42
N SER A 46 -15.40 -22.33 0.71
CA SER A 46 -15.98 -22.91 1.91
C SER A 46 -17.42 -23.39 1.69
N GLY A 47 -18.04 -23.86 2.77
CA GLY A 47 -19.44 -24.27 2.79
C GLY A 47 -19.69 -25.67 2.23
N LEU A 48 -18.66 -26.48 2.02
CA LEU A 48 -18.80 -27.88 1.63
C LEU A 48 -18.96 -28.79 2.84
N ALA A 49 -19.52 -29.98 2.65
CA ALA A 49 -19.50 -31.01 3.70
C ALA A 49 -18.07 -31.55 3.86
N SER A 50 -17.67 -31.91 5.07
CA SER A 50 -16.37 -32.55 5.34
C SER A 50 -16.15 -33.78 4.44
N GLY A 51 -14.96 -33.91 3.85
CA GLY A 51 -14.63 -34.99 2.92
C GLY A 51 -15.22 -34.83 1.50
N GLN A 52 -16.05 -33.81 1.26
CA GLN A 52 -16.61 -33.56 -0.06
C GLN A 52 -15.51 -33.10 -1.04
N LYS A 53 -15.49 -33.71 -2.23
CA LYS A 53 -14.57 -33.35 -3.31
C LYS A 53 -15.08 -32.15 -4.10
N VAL A 54 -14.14 -31.30 -4.50
CA VAL A 54 -14.36 -30.19 -5.43
C VAL A 54 -13.31 -30.24 -6.53
N ARG A 55 -13.74 -30.02 -7.77
CA ARG A 55 -12.88 -29.94 -8.94
C ARG A 55 -12.82 -28.51 -9.44
N VAL A 56 -11.62 -28.03 -9.67
CA VAL A 56 -11.35 -26.73 -10.30
C VAL A 56 -10.79 -26.99 -11.70
N LYS A 57 -11.31 -26.29 -12.71
CA LYS A 57 -10.85 -26.41 -14.10
C LYS A 57 -10.73 -25.04 -14.75
N LEU A 58 -9.58 -24.76 -15.36
CA LEU A 58 -9.32 -23.56 -16.15
C LEU A 58 -8.63 -23.97 -17.45
N GLY A 59 -9.31 -23.77 -18.59
CA GLY A 59 -8.84 -24.25 -19.88
C GLY A 59 -8.59 -25.77 -19.86
N LYS A 60 -7.34 -26.17 -20.15
CA LYS A 60 -6.89 -27.58 -20.11
C LYS A 60 -6.49 -28.08 -18.71
N HIS A 61 -6.28 -27.18 -17.75
CA HIS A 61 -5.82 -27.53 -16.42
C HIS A 61 -7.00 -27.93 -15.53
N SER A 62 -6.86 -29.04 -14.80
CA SER A 62 -7.86 -29.48 -13.83
C SER A 62 -7.19 -30.05 -12.59
N VAL A 63 -7.63 -29.60 -11.43
CA VAL A 63 -7.16 -30.03 -10.11
C VAL A 63 -8.36 -30.34 -9.21
N GLN A 64 -8.11 -31.02 -8.09
CA GLN A 64 -9.13 -31.36 -7.11
C GLN A 64 -8.65 -31.01 -5.69
N ALA A 65 -9.61 -30.74 -4.82
CA ALA A 65 -9.42 -30.66 -3.38
C ALA A 65 -10.51 -31.43 -2.65
N VAL A 66 -10.27 -31.65 -1.37
CA VAL A 66 -11.21 -32.23 -0.41
C VAL A 66 -11.47 -31.19 0.66
N ALA A 67 -12.74 -30.99 1.02
CA ALA A 67 -13.11 -30.10 2.10
C ALA A 67 -12.69 -30.66 3.47
N ASP A 68 -12.16 -29.80 4.31
CA ASP A 68 -11.75 -30.10 5.68
C ASP A 68 -12.94 -30.24 6.64
N ALA A 69 -12.66 -30.43 7.93
CA ALA A 69 -13.68 -30.56 8.97
C ALA A 69 -14.60 -29.33 9.11
N ASN A 70 -14.13 -28.16 8.69
CA ASN A 70 -14.88 -26.90 8.72
C ASN A 70 -15.57 -26.60 7.37
N GLY A 71 -15.46 -27.50 6.40
CA GLY A 71 -16.02 -27.32 5.06
C GLY A 71 -15.23 -26.36 4.17
N ALA A 72 -14.03 -25.97 4.59
CA ALA A 72 -13.10 -25.16 3.82
C ALA A 72 -12.25 -26.05 2.90
N TRP A 73 -11.85 -25.52 1.75
CA TRP A 73 -11.01 -26.23 0.79
C TRP A 73 -10.10 -25.27 0.06
N LYS A 74 -8.92 -25.76 -0.34
CA LYS A 74 -7.94 -25.03 -1.14
C LYS A 74 -7.27 -25.99 -2.11
N THR A 75 -7.03 -25.52 -3.34
CA THR A 75 -6.21 -26.19 -4.35
C THR A 75 -5.43 -25.15 -5.13
N GLU A 76 -4.48 -25.58 -5.96
CA GLU A 76 -3.66 -24.67 -6.76
C GLU A 76 -3.61 -25.17 -8.21
N LEU A 77 -3.95 -24.31 -9.15
CA LEU A 77 -3.68 -24.56 -10.56
C LEU A 77 -2.19 -24.32 -10.82
N PRO A 78 -1.56 -25.06 -11.76
CA PRO A 78 -0.14 -24.87 -12.04
C PRO A 78 0.15 -23.47 -12.62
N PRO A 79 1.40 -22.98 -12.55
CA PRO A 79 1.81 -21.76 -13.23
C PRO A 79 1.44 -21.76 -14.72
N MET A 80 0.88 -20.64 -15.19
CA MET A 80 0.44 -20.47 -16.58
C MET A 80 1.07 -19.21 -17.19
N LYS A 81 1.29 -19.23 -18.50
CA LYS A 81 1.66 -18.04 -19.26
C LYS A 81 0.45 -17.13 -19.45
N ALA A 82 0.72 -15.85 -19.71
CA ALA A 82 -0.32 -14.87 -20.00
C ALA A 82 -1.22 -15.30 -21.16
N GLY A 83 -2.52 -15.01 -21.07
CA GLY A 83 -3.47 -15.33 -22.13
C GLY A 83 -4.91 -15.41 -21.63
N GLY A 84 -5.79 -16.00 -22.45
CA GLY A 84 -7.23 -16.03 -22.24
C GLY A 84 -7.96 -15.32 -23.40
N PRO A 85 -9.28 -15.09 -23.27
CA PRO A 85 -10.11 -15.42 -22.11
C PRO A 85 -10.33 -16.93 -21.93
N TYR A 86 -10.35 -17.36 -20.67
CA TYR A 86 -10.68 -18.72 -20.25
C TYR A 86 -12.02 -18.73 -19.51
N VAL A 87 -12.49 -19.94 -19.21
CA VAL A 87 -13.63 -20.20 -18.32
C VAL A 87 -13.14 -20.99 -17.12
N LEU A 88 -13.28 -20.43 -15.91
CA LEU A 88 -13.03 -21.13 -14.65
C LEU A 88 -14.29 -21.87 -14.23
N ARG A 89 -14.18 -23.17 -13.99
CA ARG A 89 -15.27 -24.02 -13.52
C ARG A 89 -14.91 -24.65 -12.18
N ILE A 90 -15.82 -24.56 -11.22
CA ILE A 90 -15.65 -25.12 -9.88
C ILE A 90 -16.87 -25.98 -9.58
N SER A 91 -16.67 -27.29 -9.48
CA SER A 91 -17.77 -28.25 -9.41
C SER A 91 -17.61 -29.26 -8.28
N THR A 92 -18.71 -29.58 -7.62
CA THR A 92 -18.83 -30.69 -6.68
C THR A 92 -19.65 -31.86 -7.26
N GLY A 93 -19.85 -31.88 -8.58
CA GLY A 93 -20.73 -32.81 -9.30
C GLY A 93 -22.22 -32.44 -9.23
N LYS A 94 -22.71 -31.98 -8.07
CA LYS A 94 -24.11 -31.53 -7.89
C LYS A 94 -24.35 -30.05 -8.19
N LYS A 95 -23.33 -29.22 -7.96
CA LYS A 95 -23.34 -27.79 -8.24
C LYS A 95 -22.08 -27.43 -9.02
N GLU A 96 -22.19 -26.43 -9.87
CA GLU A 96 -21.09 -25.84 -10.61
C GLU A 96 -21.17 -24.32 -10.51
N LEU A 97 -20.05 -23.67 -10.19
CA LEU A 97 -19.84 -22.24 -10.37
C LEU A 97 -18.98 -22.04 -11.62
N VAL A 98 -19.37 -21.09 -12.45
CA VAL A 98 -18.73 -20.83 -13.75
C VAL A 98 -18.42 -19.35 -13.84
N PHE A 99 -17.14 -19.02 -13.98
CA PHE A 99 -16.68 -17.66 -14.23
C PHE A 99 -16.10 -17.55 -15.63
N LYS A 100 -16.49 -16.53 -16.37
CA LYS A 100 -16.15 -16.28 -17.77
C LYS A 100 -15.22 -15.08 -17.90
N ASP A 101 -14.60 -14.95 -19.08
CA ASP A 101 -13.64 -13.86 -19.37
C ASP A 101 -12.49 -13.80 -18.35
N VAL A 102 -11.96 -14.97 -17.97
CA VAL A 102 -10.86 -15.09 -17.02
C VAL A 102 -9.54 -14.95 -17.77
N LEU A 103 -8.73 -13.97 -17.42
CA LEU A 103 -7.41 -13.74 -18.03
C LEU A 103 -6.31 -14.28 -17.11
N ILE A 104 -5.21 -14.73 -17.71
CA ILE A 104 -3.93 -14.95 -17.01
C ILE A 104 -3.02 -13.76 -17.34
N GLY A 105 -2.50 -13.07 -16.33
CA GLY A 105 -1.80 -11.80 -16.49
C GLY A 105 -0.98 -11.40 -15.26
N GLU A 106 -0.68 -10.11 -15.12
CA GLU A 106 -0.06 -9.57 -13.90
C GLU A 106 -1.12 -9.02 -12.95
N VAL A 107 -1.04 -9.35 -11.67
CA VAL A 107 -1.98 -8.89 -10.64
C VAL A 107 -1.24 -8.05 -9.62
N TRP A 108 -1.73 -6.84 -9.36
CA TRP A 108 -1.12 -5.91 -8.41
C TRP A 108 -2.13 -5.40 -7.40
N LEU A 109 -1.76 -5.45 -6.12
CA LEU A 109 -2.52 -4.86 -5.03
C LEU A 109 -2.12 -3.39 -4.86
N CYS A 110 -3.10 -2.50 -4.90
CA CYS A 110 -2.96 -1.05 -4.85
C CYS A 110 -3.56 -0.54 -3.54
N SER A 111 -2.70 -0.33 -2.55
CA SER A 111 -3.11 -0.13 -1.16
C SER A 111 -2.45 1.11 -0.52
N GLY A 112 -2.89 1.45 0.69
CA GLY A 112 -2.46 2.65 1.41
C GLY A 112 -3.64 3.56 1.75
N GLN A 113 -3.46 4.86 1.61
CA GLN A 113 -4.45 5.87 2.03
C GLN A 113 -4.95 6.77 0.91
N SER A 114 -5.32 8.02 1.22
CA SER A 114 -6.07 8.93 0.35
C SER A 114 -5.36 9.24 -0.96
N ASN A 115 -4.02 9.35 -0.96
CA ASN A 115 -3.26 9.58 -2.18
C ASN A 115 -3.23 8.35 -3.11
N MET A 116 -3.25 7.12 -2.58
CA MET A 116 -3.52 5.92 -3.38
C MET A 116 -4.98 5.87 -3.82
N ALA A 117 -5.93 6.20 -2.95
CA ALA A 117 -7.37 6.14 -3.24
C ALA A 117 -7.86 7.27 -4.16
N TRP A 118 -7.01 8.23 -4.52
CA TRP A 118 -7.39 9.43 -5.25
C TRP A 118 -8.00 9.08 -6.62
N PRO A 119 -9.27 9.46 -6.90
CA PRO A 119 -9.92 9.12 -8.16
C PRO A 119 -9.21 9.71 -9.38
N LEU A 120 -9.11 8.94 -10.46
CA LEU A 120 -8.55 9.37 -11.75
C LEU A 120 -9.24 10.63 -12.26
N MET A 121 -10.56 10.72 -12.13
CA MET A 121 -11.34 11.88 -12.55
C MET A 121 -11.01 13.18 -11.81
N HIS A 122 -10.36 13.11 -10.64
CA HIS A 122 -9.95 14.29 -9.87
C HIS A 122 -8.46 14.64 -10.08
N SER A 123 -7.75 13.88 -10.91
CA SER A 123 -6.33 14.13 -11.20
C SER A 123 -6.15 15.21 -12.27
N GLU A 124 -5.03 15.92 -12.18
CA GLU A 124 -4.59 16.81 -13.26
C GLU A 124 -4.34 16.00 -14.54
N GLY A 125 -4.83 16.49 -15.68
CA GLY A 125 -4.71 15.80 -16.96
C GLY A 125 -5.84 14.80 -17.29
N PHE A 126 -6.83 14.60 -16.41
CA PHE A 126 -7.93 13.67 -16.68
C PHE A 126 -8.70 13.97 -17.99
N GLU A 127 -8.92 15.24 -18.31
CA GLU A 127 -9.66 15.64 -19.51
C GLU A 127 -9.02 15.10 -20.81
N SER A 128 -7.69 15.04 -20.89
CA SER A 128 -7.01 14.49 -22.07
C SER A 128 -7.05 12.96 -22.12
N LEU A 129 -7.35 12.29 -21.00
CA LEU A 129 -7.43 10.83 -20.93
C LEU A 129 -8.77 10.28 -21.42
N LYS A 130 -9.85 11.07 -21.40
CA LYS A 130 -11.23 10.61 -21.63
C LYS A 130 -11.42 9.78 -22.91
N THR A 131 -10.65 10.05 -23.96
CA THR A 131 -10.71 9.35 -25.25
C THR A 131 -9.87 8.06 -25.30
N SER A 132 -9.16 7.72 -24.23
CA SER A 132 -8.19 6.60 -24.16
C SER A 132 -8.33 5.73 -22.90
N LEU A 133 -9.46 5.86 -22.19
CA LEU A 133 -9.78 5.11 -20.96
C LEU A 133 -10.12 3.64 -21.24
N ASP A 134 -10.68 3.34 -22.41
CA ASP A 134 -11.13 2.00 -22.77
C ASP A 134 -9.93 1.08 -23.05
N ARG A 135 -9.64 0.18 -22.11
CA ARG A 135 -8.50 -0.75 -22.16
C ARG A 135 -8.95 -2.13 -21.73
N SER A 136 -9.43 -2.93 -22.68
CA SER A 136 -10.01 -4.27 -22.44
C SER A 136 -9.03 -5.35 -21.92
N GLN A 137 -7.74 -5.04 -21.77
CA GLN A 137 -6.75 -5.92 -21.15
C GLN A 137 -6.32 -5.40 -19.76
N LEU A 138 -6.85 -4.25 -19.33
CA LEU A 138 -6.75 -3.75 -17.96
C LEU A 138 -8.06 -4.07 -17.23
N ARG A 139 -7.96 -4.75 -16.09
CA ARG A 139 -9.08 -5.14 -15.25
C ARG A 139 -8.96 -4.51 -13.88
N LEU A 140 -10.07 -3.96 -13.41
CA LEU A 140 -10.13 -3.19 -12.17
C LEU A 140 -10.98 -3.95 -11.17
N PHE A 141 -10.45 -4.19 -9.97
CA PHE A 141 -11.19 -4.72 -8.83
C PHE A 141 -11.12 -3.68 -7.72
N LYS A 142 -12.20 -2.93 -7.53
CA LYS A 142 -12.26 -1.85 -6.56
C LYS A 142 -13.05 -2.30 -5.33
N MET A 143 -12.38 -2.41 -4.20
CA MET A 143 -13.03 -2.61 -2.91
C MET A 143 -13.59 -1.26 -2.45
N GLU A 144 -14.83 -0.97 -2.85
CA GLU A 144 -15.51 0.26 -2.45
C GLU A 144 -15.99 0.17 -1.01
N LYS A 145 -15.94 1.29 -0.29
CA LYS A 145 -16.54 1.42 1.04
C LYS A 145 -17.82 2.24 0.93
N ASP A 146 -18.82 1.88 1.73
CA ASP A 146 -20.06 2.67 1.90
C ASP A 146 -20.06 3.47 3.22
N VAL A 147 -18.95 3.45 3.93
CA VAL A 147 -18.78 4.13 5.22
C VAL A 147 -18.02 5.43 5.02
N HIS A 148 -18.60 6.55 5.43
CA HIS A 148 -17.97 7.86 5.27
C HIS A 148 -17.13 8.24 6.49
N ILE A 149 -15.81 8.28 6.30
CA ILE A 149 -14.86 8.69 7.34
C ILE A 149 -14.76 10.23 7.33
N ARG A 150 -15.72 10.90 7.96
CA ARG A 150 -15.90 12.37 7.98
C ARG A 150 -15.98 12.90 9.42
N PRO A 151 -15.82 14.21 9.72
CA PRO A 151 -15.76 14.67 11.11
C PRO A 151 -17.16 14.76 11.76
N LYS A 152 -17.95 13.69 11.62
CA LYS A 152 -19.33 13.53 12.09
C LYS A 152 -19.52 12.09 12.59
N ALA A 153 -20.49 11.86 13.46
CA ALA A 153 -20.89 10.50 13.83
C ALA A 153 -21.33 9.72 12.59
N TYR A 154 -21.13 8.40 12.62
CA TYR A 154 -21.70 7.50 11.64
C TYR A 154 -23.23 7.57 11.71
N THR A 155 -23.86 7.47 10.55
CA THR A 155 -25.29 7.16 10.50
C THR A 155 -25.52 5.74 11.04
N GLU A 156 -26.77 5.41 11.37
CA GLU A 156 -27.14 4.07 11.83
C GLU A 156 -26.71 2.98 10.83
N THR A 157 -26.92 3.20 9.53
CA THR A 157 -26.47 2.29 8.47
C THR A 157 -24.95 2.17 8.40
N GLU A 158 -24.20 3.28 8.53
CA GLU A 158 -22.74 3.24 8.53
C GLU A 158 -22.20 2.47 9.74
N LEU A 159 -22.81 2.69 10.91
CA LEU A 159 -22.49 1.98 12.15
C LEU A 159 -22.77 0.48 12.02
N GLU A 160 -23.95 0.09 11.56
CA GLU A 160 -24.32 -1.31 11.34
C GLU A 160 -23.29 -2.02 10.45
N ARG A 161 -22.83 -1.36 9.37
CA ARG A 161 -21.82 -1.93 8.48
C ARG A 161 -20.48 -2.18 9.17
N VAL A 162 -19.97 -1.22 9.95
CA VAL A 162 -18.68 -1.41 10.64
C VAL A 162 -18.77 -2.45 11.75
N LEU A 163 -19.88 -2.51 12.48
CA LEU A 163 -20.10 -3.47 13.56
C LEU A 163 -20.21 -4.91 13.03
N ASN A 164 -20.76 -5.08 11.83
CA ASN A 164 -20.94 -6.39 11.20
C ASN A 164 -19.80 -6.81 10.26
N GLY A 165 -18.67 -6.08 10.26
CA GLY A 165 -17.53 -6.40 9.39
C GLY A 165 -17.88 -6.35 7.89
N LYS A 166 -18.77 -5.42 7.50
CA LYS A 166 -19.19 -5.16 6.11
C LYS A 166 -18.71 -3.78 5.66
N PHE A 167 -17.48 -3.42 6.06
CA PHE A 167 -16.91 -2.10 5.76
C PHE A 167 -16.78 -1.85 4.26
N TYR A 168 -16.21 -2.82 3.55
CA TYR A 168 -16.23 -2.85 2.10
C TYR A 168 -17.56 -3.41 1.59
N GLN A 169 -18.00 -2.91 0.44
CA GLN A 169 -19.08 -3.47 -0.34
C GLN A 169 -18.60 -4.69 -1.14
N ALA A 170 -19.53 -5.50 -1.60
CA ALA A 170 -19.23 -6.60 -2.49
C ALA A 170 -18.59 -6.06 -3.77
N ALA A 171 -17.34 -6.45 -4.03
CA ALA A 171 -16.57 -5.97 -5.17
C ALA A 171 -16.63 -6.97 -6.32
N THR A 172 -16.53 -6.46 -7.55
CA THR A 172 -16.47 -7.27 -8.78
C THR A 172 -15.36 -6.78 -9.69
N TRP A 173 -14.84 -7.69 -10.51
CA TRP A 173 -13.89 -7.34 -11.55
C TRP A 173 -14.61 -6.65 -12.71
N GLN A 174 -14.06 -5.53 -13.15
CA GLN A 174 -14.60 -4.73 -14.25
C GLN A 174 -13.56 -4.53 -15.33
N HIS A 175 -14.03 -4.39 -16.58
CA HIS A 175 -13.19 -3.88 -17.66
C HIS A 175 -12.80 -2.43 -17.35
N CYS A 176 -11.58 -2.03 -17.67
CA CYS A 176 -11.23 -0.61 -17.65
C CYS A 176 -11.92 0.09 -18.82
N THR A 177 -12.89 0.94 -18.51
CA THR A 177 -13.70 1.69 -19.48
C THR A 177 -13.85 3.15 -19.06
N ALA A 178 -14.45 3.97 -19.92
CA ALA A 178 -14.87 5.32 -19.60
C ALA A 178 -15.85 5.42 -18.40
N GLU A 179 -16.48 4.31 -17.98
CA GLU A 179 -17.38 4.26 -16.82
C GLU A 179 -16.64 3.84 -15.54
N SER A 180 -15.81 2.80 -15.60
CA SER A 180 -15.15 2.23 -14.40
C SER A 180 -13.87 2.97 -14.01
N ALA A 181 -13.08 3.42 -14.99
CA ALA A 181 -11.78 4.05 -14.77
C ALA A 181 -11.83 5.39 -14.01
N PRO A 182 -12.79 6.31 -14.26
CA PRO A 182 -12.84 7.62 -13.60
C PRO A 182 -12.77 7.55 -12.07
N SER A 183 -13.51 6.62 -11.45
CA SER A 183 -13.58 6.51 -9.99
C SER A 183 -12.45 5.67 -9.37
N PHE A 184 -11.63 5.01 -10.19
CA PHE A 184 -10.51 4.19 -9.76
C PHE A 184 -9.30 5.04 -9.39
N SER A 185 -8.35 4.46 -8.67
CA SER A 185 -7.11 5.11 -8.27
C SER A 185 -6.34 5.63 -9.48
N ALA A 186 -6.06 6.94 -9.48
CA ALA A 186 -5.25 7.59 -10.51
C ALA A 186 -3.83 6.99 -10.57
N VAL A 187 -3.21 6.79 -9.40
CA VAL A 187 -1.85 6.24 -9.29
C VAL A 187 -1.83 4.80 -9.85
N ALA A 188 -2.78 3.97 -9.43
CA ALA A 188 -2.89 2.60 -9.91
C ALA A 188 -3.20 2.53 -11.41
N TYR A 189 -4.07 3.40 -11.91
CA TYR A 189 -4.39 3.48 -13.34
C TYR A 189 -3.13 3.75 -14.16
N HIS A 190 -2.38 4.82 -13.87
CA HIS A 190 -1.16 5.14 -14.61
C HIS A 190 -0.06 4.07 -14.46
N PHE A 191 0.03 3.44 -13.28
CA PHE A 191 0.91 2.28 -13.08
C PHE A 191 0.53 1.11 -14.01
N GLY A 192 -0.74 0.72 -14.01
CA GLY A 192 -1.24 -0.42 -14.78
C GLY A 192 -1.25 -0.19 -16.29
N THR A 193 -1.57 1.02 -16.76
CA THR A 193 -1.51 1.35 -18.19
C THR A 193 -0.07 1.29 -18.71
N GLN A 194 0.90 1.81 -17.96
CA GLN A 194 2.31 1.73 -18.35
C GLN A 194 2.78 0.27 -18.40
N LEU A 195 2.40 -0.57 -17.43
CA LEU A 195 2.71 -2.00 -17.46
C LEU A 195 2.03 -2.71 -18.63
N LEU A 196 0.75 -2.44 -18.89
CA LEU A 196 0.02 -3.01 -20.03
C LEU A 196 0.71 -2.65 -21.34
N ASP A 197 1.07 -1.38 -21.52
CA ASP A 197 1.69 -0.87 -22.73
C ASP A 197 3.10 -1.40 -22.93
N SER A 198 3.83 -1.71 -21.86
CA SER A 198 5.22 -2.21 -21.93
C SER A 198 5.29 -3.74 -22.04
N LEU A 199 4.50 -4.47 -21.24
CA LEU A 199 4.55 -5.92 -21.14
C LEU A 199 3.68 -6.62 -22.18
N LYS A 200 2.66 -5.94 -22.72
CA LYS A 200 1.68 -6.47 -23.67
C LYS A 200 0.99 -7.74 -23.17
N VAL A 201 0.64 -7.77 -21.88
CA VAL A 201 -0.13 -8.84 -21.24
C VAL A 201 -1.28 -8.26 -20.41
N PRO A 202 -2.33 -9.05 -20.10
CA PRO A 202 -3.40 -8.61 -19.21
C PRO A 202 -2.86 -8.10 -17.87
N ILE A 203 -3.43 -7.01 -17.36
CA ILE A 203 -3.11 -6.43 -16.05
C ILE A 203 -4.38 -6.37 -15.20
N GLY A 204 -4.34 -6.94 -14.00
CA GLY A 204 -5.37 -6.82 -12.97
C GLY A 204 -4.90 -5.93 -11.84
N LEU A 205 -5.69 -4.93 -11.48
CA LEU A 205 -5.41 -4.01 -10.37
C LEU A 205 -6.49 -4.17 -9.29
N ILE A 206 -6.05 -4.49 -8.07
CA ILE A 206 -6.92 -4.61 -6.89
C ILE A 206 -6.72 -3.34 -6.06
N GLN A 207 -7.74 -2.49 -5.91
CA GLN A 207 -7.68 -1.29 -5.08
C GLN A 207 -8.44 -1.48 -3.78
N ASN A 208 -7.79 -1.26 -2.63
CA ASN A 208 -8.46 -1.26 -1.33
C ASN A 208 -8.13 -0.03 -0.45
N ALA A 209 -7.36 0.94 -0.94
CA ALA A 209 -6.84 2.06 -0.16
C ALA A 209 -7.92 2.92 0.53
N ILE A 210 -7.64 3.34 1.78
CA ILE A 210 -8.58 4.08 2.65
C ILE A 210 -8.00 5.41 3.14
N GLY A 211 -8.64 6.52 2.77
CA GLY A 211 -8.23 7.86 3.16
C GLY A 211 -8.03 8.06 4.67
N GLY A 212 -6.87 8.58 5.05
CA GLY A 212 -6.50 8.89 6.44
C GLY A 212 -6.12 7.68 7.31
N SER A 213 -6.15 6.45 6.78
CA SER A 213 -5.81 5.27 7.56
C SER A 213 -4.33 5.25 7.96
N PRO A 214 -4.01 5.00 9.24
CA PRO A 214 -2.62 4.86 9.69
C PRO A 214 -2.10 3.43 9.43
N THR A 215 -0.78 3.25 9.41
CA THR A 215 -0.12 1.98 9.03
C THR A 215 -0.56 0.79 9.88
N GLN A 216 -0.69 0.97 11.19
CA GLN A 216 -1.09 -0.10 12.12
C GLN A 216 -2.49 -0.68 11.85
N ALA A 217 -3.38 0.04 11.15
CA ALA A 217 -4.68 -0.51 10.75
C ALA A 217 -4.54 -1.65 9.73
N TRP A 218 -3.41 -1.70 9.03
CA TRP A 218 -3.11 -2.63 7.93
C TRP A 218 -2.22 -3.80 8.34
N ILE A 219 -1.86 -3.92 9.61
CA ILE A 219 -1.04 -5.02 10.15
C ILE A 219 -1.96 -5.95 10.92
N SER A 220 -1.81 -7.27 10.77
CA SER A 220 -2.59 -8.25 11.53
C SER A 220 -2.44 -8.03 13.04
N LYS A 221 -3.48 -8.39 13.79
CA LYS A 221 -3.45 -8.33 15.25
C LYS A 221 -2.30 -9.16 15.80
N GLU A 222 -2.10 -10.35 15.25
CA GLU A 222 -1.08 -11.31 15.65
C GLU A 222 0.33 -10.75 15.42
N ALA A 223 0.56 -10.09 14.28
CA ALA A 223 1.86 -9.47 14.00
C ALA A 223 2.14 -8.25 14.90
N LEU A 224 1.12 -7.43 15.19
CA LEU A 224 1.25 -6.34 16.16
C LEU A 224 1.60 -6.89 17.55
N GLN A 225 0.87 -7.91 18.03
CA GLN A 225 1.10 -8.53 19.33
C GLN A 225 2.50 -9.14 19.47
N ALA A 226 2.97 -9.82 18.42
CA ALA A 226 4.26 -10.48 18.43
C ALA A 226 5.45 -9.52 18.34
N HIS A 227 5.25 -8.27 17.93
CA HIS A 227 6.33 -7.31 17.75
C HIS A 227 6.63 -6.54 19.05
N PRO A 228 7.86 -6.59 19.60
CA PRO A 228 8.16 -6.01 20.92
C PRO A 228 7.83 -4.52 21.06
N GLN A 229 8.05 -3.74 20.00
CA GLN A 229 7.76 -2.29 20.00
C GLN A 229 6.30 -1.97 19.67
N LEU A 230 5.59 -2.83 18.92
CA LEU A 230 4.27 -2.50 18.34
C LEU A 230 3.12 -3.17 19.10
N CYS A 231 3.42 -4.07 20.04
CA CYS A 231 2.40 -4.75 20.85
C CYS A 231 1.51 -3.77 21.63
N LYS A 232 1.98 -2.52 21.86
CA LYS A 232 1.19 -1.42 22.43
C LYS A 232 -0.05 -1.04 21.60
N TYR A 233 -0.05 -1.29 20.29
CA TYR A 233 -1.20 -1.07 19.42
C TYR A 233 -2.19 -2.23 19.42
N ALA A 234 -1.79 -3.41 19.87
CA ALA A 234 -2.59 -4.61 19.70
C ALA A 234 -3.84 -4.59 20.59
N PRO A 235 -5.05 -4.71 20.01
CA PRO A 235 -6.28 -4.72 20.79
C PRO A 235 -6.32 -5.83 21.85
N HIS A 236 -6.76 -5.49 23.07
CA HIS A 236 -6.98 -6.40 24.20
C HIS A 236 -5.74 -7.11 24.75
N THR A 237 -4.53 -6.61 24.50
CA THR A 237 -3.34 -7.09 25.21
C THR A 237 -3.26 -6.38 26.56
N GLU A 238 -3.44 -7.10 27.67
CA GLU A 238 -3.25 -6.59 29.06
C GLU A 238 -4.19 -5.44 29.48
N GLY A 239 -5.42 -5.38 28.98
CA GLY A 239 -6.36 -4.31 29.33
C GLY A 239 -5.96 -2.92 28.81
N ARG A 240 -5.02 -2.86 27.85
CA ARG A 240 -4.55 -1.60 27.25
C ARG A 240 -5.58 -1.02 26.29
N ASP A 241 -5.96 0.22 26.53
CA ASP A 241 -6.69 1.06 25.57
C ASP A 241 -5.68 1.63 24.56
N TRP A 242 -5.78 1.22 23.30
CA TRP A 242 -4.86 1.69 22.26
C TRP A 242 -4.97 3.20 22.03
N PHE A 243 -6.06 3.87 22.44
CA PHE A 243 -6.13 5.34 22.42
C PHE A 243 -5.09 6.01 23.33
N SER A 244 -4.50 5.29 24.28
CA SER A 244 -3.45 5.82 25.17
C SER A 244 -2.05 5.83 24.54
N VAL A 245 -1.87 5.23 23.35
CA VAL A 245 -0.57 5.19 22.68
C VAL A 245 -0.18 6.59 22.20
N GLN A 246 0.92 7.11 22.74
CA GLN A 246 1.35 8.51 22.54
C GLN A 246 1.76 8.82 21.10
N GLU A 247 2.23 7.83 20.35
CA GLU A 247 2.67 7.99 18.97
C GLU A 247 1.51 7.95 17.95
N LEU A 248 0.27 7.82 18.41
CA LEU A 248 -0.89 8.00 17.54
C LEU A 248 -1.08 9.47 17.22
N HIS A 249 -1.24 9.75 15.92
CA HIS A 249 -1.62 11.09 15.50
C HIS A 249 -3.00 11.45 16.09
N PRO A 250 -3.19 12.63 16.73
CA PRO A 250 -4.46 13.02 17.35
C PRO A 250 -5.68 12.90 16.42
N PHE A 251 -5.53 13.34 15.16
CA PHE A 251 -6.50 13.12 14.09
C PHE A 251 -7.09 11.69 14.03
N VAL A 252 -6.26 10.65 14.23
CA VAL A 252 -6.70 9.25 14.17
C VAL A 252 -7.67 8.97 15.31
N VAL A 253 -7.28 9.29 16.54
CA VAL A 253 -8.07 9.06 17.76
C VAL A 253 -9.34 9.89 17.73
N GLU A 254 -9.23 11.17 17.41
CA GLU A 254 -10.35 12.09 17.27
C GLU A 254 -11.34 11.62 16.21
N ARG A 255 -10.86 11.11 15.08
CA ARG A 255 -11.73 10.56 14.03
C ARG A 255 -12.54 9.38 14.54
N VAL A 256 -11.88 8.42 15.22
CA VAL A 256 -12.54 7.23 15.75
C VAL A 256 -13.62 7.63 16.77
N LYS A 257 -13.25 8.47 17.75
CA LYS A 257 -14.18 8.98 18.76
C LYS A 257 -15.36 9.72 18.13
N LYS A 258 -15.10 10.57 17.12
CA LYS A 258 -16.14 11.33 16.45
C LYS A 258 -17.07 10.46 15.61
N ASN A 259 -16.54 9.44 14.92
CA ASN A 259 -17.31 8.55 14.06
C ASN A 259 -18.16 7.57 14.88
N LEU A 260 -17.61 6.95 15.91
CA LEU A 260 -18.37 6.03 16.77
C LEU A 260 -19.30 6.77 17.73
N GLY A 261 -18.90 7.95 18.24
CA GLY A 261 -19.74 8.82 19.04
C GLY A 261 -20.45 8.11 20.19
N MET A 262 -21.77 8.32 20.32
CA MET A 262 -22.60 7.70 21.36
C MET A 262 -22.59 6.16 21.33
N ALA A 263 -22.31 5.54 20.18
CA ALA A 263 -22.21 4.08 20.13
C ALA A 263 -21.03 3.56 20.97
N LEU A 264 -19.92 4.31 21.01
CA LEU A 264 -18.78 4.00 21.87
C LEU A 264 -19.13 4.24 23.35
N GLU A 265 -19.79 5.36 23.66
CA GLU A 265 -20.18 5.74 25.04
C GLU A 265 -21.20 4.76 25.65
N ASN A 266 -22.16 4.31 24.85
CA ASN A 266 -23.21 3.39 25.28
C ASN A 266 -22.80 1.90 25.22
N GLY A 267 -21.55 1.60 24.84
CA GLY A 267 -21.04 0.23 24.70
C GLY A 267 -21.63 -0.57 23.54
N GLN A 268 -22.27 0.10 22.56
CA GLN A 268 -22.77 -0.52 21.33
C GLN A 268 -21.66 -0.83 20.32
N ALA A 269 -20.57 -0.04 20.37
CA ALA A 269 -19.38 -0.21 19.55
C ALA A 269 -18.14 -0.23 20.43
N THR A 270 -17.10 -0.94 19.99
CA THR A 270 -15.76 -0.88 20.59
C THR A 270 -14.83 -0.03 19.73
N ALA A 271 -13.73 0.45 20.34
CA ALA A 271 -12.74 1.27 19.65
C ALA A 271 -12.10 0.53 18.47
N GLU A 272 -12.10 -0.80 18.47
CA GLU A 272 -11.56 -1.66 17.42
C GLU A 272 -12.42 -1.65 16.15
N GLN A 273 -13.70 -1.25 16.23
CA GLN A 273 -14.66 -1.34 15.12
C GLN A 273 -14.64 -0.07 14.24
N HIS A 274 -13.45 0.39 13.87
CA HIS A 274 -13.27 1.57 13.03
C HIS A 274 -12.07 1.38 12.06
N PRO A 275 -12.14 1.87 10.81
CA PRO A 275 -11.08 1.69 9.80
C PRO A 275 -9.71 2.28 10.17
N PHE A 276 -9.61 3.14 11.17
CA PHE A 276 -8.32 3.66 11.64
C PHE A 276 -7.76 2.88 12.83
N SER A 277 -8.54 1.95 13.37
CA SER A 277 -8.13 1.14 14.50
C SER A 277 -7.10 0.11 14.07
N PRO A 278 -6.11 -0.22 14.94
CA PRO A 278 -5.13 -1.25 14.66
C PRO A 278 -5.78 -2.56 14.17
N ALA A 279 -5.18 -3.19 13.16
CA ALA A 279 -5.62 -4.43 12.52
C ALA A 279 -6.99 -4.47 11.82
N TYR A 280 -7.80 -3.40 11.88
CA TYR A 280 -9.13 -3.41 11.26
C TYR A 280 -9.06 -3.59 9.74
N LEU A 281 -8.26 -2.78 9.05
CA LEU A 281 -8.15 -2.82 7.58
C LEU A 281 -7.36 -4.02 7.08
N TYR A 282 -6.46 -4.59 7.89
CA TYR A 282 -5.92 -5.91 7.60
C TYR A 282 -7.05 -6.94 7.52
N THR A 283 -7.89 -7.00 8.55
CA THR A 283 -8.98 -7.99 8.66
C THR A 283 -10.03 -7.80 7.56
N GLN A 284 -10.37 -6.55 7.24
CA GLN A 284 -11.43 -6.23 6.30
C GLN A 284 -10.96 -6.12 4.84
N GLY A 285 -9.71 -5.74 4.61
CA GLY A 285 -9.20 -5.38 3.28
C GLY A 285 -8.04 -6.24 2.76
N ILE A 286 -7.36 -7.00 3.62
CA ILE A 286 -6.20 -7.84 3.25
C ILE A 286 -6.53 -9.31 3.43
N ALA A 287 -6.99 -9.73 4.61
CA ALA A 287 -7.30 -11.13 4.90
C ALA A 287 -8.28 -11.76 3.89
N PRO A 288 -9.32 -11.07 3.38
CA PRO A 288 -10.23 -11.65 2.37
C PRO A 288 -9.57 -11.89 1.01
N LEU A 289 -8.46 -11.23 0.73
CA LEU A 289 -7.68 -11.41 -0.50
C LEU A 289 -6.67 -12.54 -0.37
N LEU A 290 -6.36 -13.02 0.84
CA LEU A 290 -5.44 -14.13 1.03
C LEU A 290 -6.09 -15.46 0.60
N PRO A 291 -5.37 -16.35 -0.12
CA PRO A 291 -4.03 -16.22 -0.68
C PRO A 291 -4.04 -15.97 -2.21
N TYR A 292 -4.82 -15.03 -2.73
CA TYR A 292 -4.89 -14.73 -4.17
C TYR A 292 -3.49 -14.40 -4.71
N ALA A 293 -2.97 -15.15 -5.68
CA ALA A 293 -1.63 -14.89 -6.18
C ALA A 293 -1.52 -13.48 -6.77
N ILE A 294 -0.46 -12.75 -6.40
CA ILE A 294 -0.18 -11.38 -6.85
C ILE A 294 1.28 -11.28 -7.31
N ARG A 295 1.59 -10.39 -8.25
CA ARG A 295 2.97 -10.05 -8.58
C ARG A 295 3.61 -9.22 -7.49
N GLY A 296 2.85 -8.29 -6.90
CA GLY A 296 3.35 -7.37 -5.89
C GLY A 296 2.33 -6.35 -5.44
N VAL A 297 2.81 -5.42 -4.62
CA VAL A 297 2.03 -4.34 -4.02
C VAL A 297 2.58 -2.99 -4.47
N ILE A 298 1.68 -2.06 -4.80
CA ILE A 298 1.99 -0.63 -4.79
C ILE A 298 1.32 0.02 -3.55
N TRP A 299 2.11 0.77 -2.78
CA TRP A 299 1.72 1.31 -1.48
C TRP A 299 1.96 2.81 -1.40
N TYR A 300 0.90 3.59 -1.15
CA TYR A 300 1.04 5.04 -0.92
C TYR A 300 0.36 5.44 0.38
N GLN A 301 1.18 5.54 1.43
CA GLN A 301 0.78 5.91 2.78
C GLN A 301 1.97 6.50 3.55
N GLY A 302 1.65 7.39 4.49
CA GLY A 302 2.56 7.84 5.53
C GLY A 302 2.05 9.04 6.30
N GLU A 303 1.14 9.82 5.71
CA GLU A 303 0.74 11.14 6.19
C GLU A 303 0.10 11.07 7.58
N SER A 304 -0.65 10.01 7.88
CA SER A 304 -1.25 9.79 9.22
C SER A 304 -0.27 9.28 10.28
N ASN A 305 0.98 8.98 9.91
CA ASN A 305 2.03 8.51 10.82
C ASN A 305 3.25 9.46 10.88
N ALA A 306 3.31 10.47 10.01
CA ALA A 306 4.52 11.23 9.76
C ALA A 306 5.02 12.12 10.92
N ASN A 307 4.23 12.27 11.99
CA ASN A 307 4.67 12.96 13.21
C ASN A 307 5.62 12.10 14.06
N HIS A 308 5.57 10.77 13.89
CA HIS A 308 6.42 9.81 14.60
C HIS A 308 7.18 8.90 13.60
N PRO A 309 8.16 9.45 12.84
CA PRO A 309 8.96 8.72 11.86
C PRO A 309 9.53 7.38 12.34
N GLU A 310 10.11 7.33 13.53
CA GLU A 310 10.79 6.15 14.07
C GLU A 310 9.79 5.00 14.31
N GLU A 311 8.62 5.35 14.83
CA GLU A 311 7.51 4.41 15.01
C GLU A 311 6.96 3.93 13.67
N HIS A 312 6.85 4.82 12.68
CA HIS A 312 6.41 4.46 11.34
C HIS A 312 7.37 3.49 10.66
N GLN A 313 8.68 3.64 10.85
CA GLN A 313 9.66 2.70 10.30
C GLN A 313 9.40 1.28 10.81
N ALA A 314 9.24 1.12 12.13
CA ALA A 314 8.92 -0.18 12.72
C ALA A 314 7.58 -0.73 12.19
N LEU A 315 6.54 0.11 12.13
CA LEU A 315 5.23 -0.26 11.59
C LEU A 315 5.29 -0.71 10.13
N PHE A 316 5.99 0.03 9.27
CA PHE A 316 6.00 -0.26 7.83
C PHE A 316 6.82 -1.51 7.52
N GLU A 317 7.94 -1.73 8.22
CA GLU A 317 8.67 -2.99 8.11
C GLU A 317 7.84 -4.18 8.60
N ALA A 318 7.13 -4.02 9.73
CA ALA A 318 6.23 -5.05 10.24
C ALA A 318 5.09 -5.36 9.27
N LEU A 319 4.52 -4.34 8.60
CA LEU A 319 3.50 -4.50 7.56
C LEU A 319 4.03 -5.35 6.40
N ILE A 320 5.17 -4.99 5.82
CA ILE A 320 5.75 -5.71 4.68
C ILE A 320 6.02 -7.17 5.04
N ARG A 321 6.65 -7.41 6.20
CA ARG A 321 6.97 -8.76 6.68
C ARG A 321 5.70 -9.56 6.97
N ASN A 322 4.71 -8.94 7.61
CA ASN A 322 3.45 -9.59 7.93
C ASN A 322 2.70 -10.02 6.66
N TRP A 323 2.55 -9.13 5.69
CA TRP A 323 1.84 -9.47 4.46
C TRP A 323 2.54 -10.58 3.68
N ARG A 324 3.88 -10.52 3.56
CA ARG A 324 4.65 -11.59 2.91
C ARG A 324 4.50 -12.95 3.61
N LYS A 325 4.55 -12.94 4.94
CA LYS A 325 4.32 -14.14 5.76
C LYS A 325 2.94 -14.73 5.50
N ASP A 326 1.89 -13.91 5.53
CA ASP A 326 0.52 -14.42 5.47
C ASP A 326 0.11 -14.81 4.05
N TRP A 327 0.68 -14.16 3.02
CA TRP A 327 0.53 -14.56 1.63
C TRP A 327 1.21 -15.89 1.30
N GLN A 328 2.29 -16.21 2.04
CA GLN A 328 3.13 -17.39 1.81
C GLN A 328 3.68 -17.46 0.37
N GLN A 329 3.98 -16.30 -0.22
CA GLN A 329 4.42 -16.15 -1.60
C GLN A 329 5.82 -15.53 -1.71
N GLY A 330 6.68 -15.87 -0.75
CA GLY A 330 8.05 -15.33 -0.64
C GLY A 330 8.10 -13.81 -0.46
N ASP A 331 9.24 -13.23 -0.82
CA ASP A 331 9.46 -11.77 -0.78
C ASP A 331 8.90 -11.09 -2.03
N PHE A 332 7.59 -11.15 -2.26
CA PHE A 332 7.00 -10.47 -3.42
C PHE A 332 7.31 -8.95 -3.40
N PRO A 333 7.45 -8.32 -4.58
CA PRO A 333 7.69 -6.90 -4.74
C PRO A 333 6.78 -5.99 -3.90
N PHE A 334 7.39 -5.07 -3.15
CA PHE A 334 6.69 -4.03 -2.39
C PHE A 334 7.20 -2.65 -2.85
N LEU A 335 6.44 -2.00 -3.73
CA LEU A 335 6.80 -0.70 -4.30
C LEU A 335 6.01 0.38 -3.59
N TYR A 336 6.67 1.42 -3.09
CA TYR A 336 5.99 2.44 -2.29
C TYR A 336 6.37 3.86 -2.69
N VAL A 337 5.62 4.83 -2.19
CA VAL A 337 5.78 6.25 -2.55
C VAL A 337 6.35 7.03 -1.37
N GLN A 338 7.47 7.70 -1.57
CA GLN A 338 7.98 8.68 -0.61
C GLN A 338 7.04 9.88 -0.56
N LEU A 339 6.73 10.41 0.62
CA LEU A 339 5.84 11.57 0.72
C LEU A 339 6.39 12.78 -0.04
N PRO A 340 5.51 13.57 -0.68
CA PRO A 340 5.91 14.77 -1.40
C PRO A 340 6.20 15.91 -0.42
N GLY A 341 6.54 17.10 -0.92
CA GLY A 341 6.66 18.30 -0.07
C GLY A 341 5.30 18.85 0.39
N ILE A 342 5.23 19.37 1.63
CA ILE A 342 4.12 20.20 2.12
C ILE A 342 4.62 21.13 3.24
N SER A 343 4.09 22.34 3.34
CA SER A 343 4.45 23.27 4.41
C SER A 343 3.92 22.79 5.77
N ASP A 344 4.47 23.36 6.85
CA ASP A 344 4.01 23.14 8.24
C ASP A 344 4.05 21.68 8.74
N ARG A 345 4.87 20.83 8.11
CA ARG A 345 5.09 19.43 8.50
C ARG A 345 6.53 19.17 8.91
N ASN A 346 6.90 19.70 10.07
CA ASN A 346 8.29 19.76 10.54
C ASN A 346 9.02 18.41 10.63
N ARG A 347 8.30 17.30 10.82
CA ARG A 347 8.86 15.93 10.90
C ARG A 347 8.97 15.20 9.56
N TRP A 348 8.46 15.79 8.47
CA TRP A 348 8.48 15.15 7.15
C TRP A 348 9.87 14.97 6.53
N PRO A 349 10.88 15.82 6.78
CA PRO A 349 12.26 15.54 6.36
C PRO A 349 12.77 14.20 6.92
N GLU A 350 12.65 14.00 8.24
CA GLU A 350 13.06 12.78 8.92
C GLU A 350 12.21 11.58 8.46
N PHE A 351 10.91 11.78 8.30
CA PHE A 351 10.00 10.75 7.77
C PHE A 351 10.43 10.23 6.39
N ARG A 352 10.73 11.14 5.45
CA ARG A 352 11.17 10.78 4.10
C ARG A 352 12.50 10.03 4.11
N ALA A 353 13.41 10.36 5.04
CA ALA A 353 14.65 9.64 5.22
C ALA A 353 14.40 8.20 5.68
N LEU A 354 13.51 7.98 6.65
CA LEU A 354 13.17 6.62 7.11
C LEU A 354 12.36 5.81 6.08
N GLN A 355 11.52 6.48 5.26
CA GLN A 355 10.93 5.84 4.10
C GLN A 355 12.01 5.33 3.13
N LYS A 356 13.08 6.10 2.90
CA LYS A 356 14.21 5.66 2.07
C LYS A 356 14.95 4.47 2.69
N GLU A 357 15.16 4.47 4.01
CA GLU A 357 15.83 3.35 4.70
C GLU A 357 15.11 2.01 4.54
N THR A 358 13.79 2.03 4.32
CA THR A 358 13.00 0.81 4.09
C THR A 358 13.45 0.04 2.83
N LEU A 359 14.18 0.68 1.91
CA LEU A 359 14.80 0.03 0.74
C LEU A 359 15.79 -1.09 1.10
N ARG A 360 16.23 -1.16 2.37
CA ARG A 360 17.05 -2.27 2.88
C ARG A 360 16.33 -3.62 2.87
N LEU A 361 14.99 -3.62 2.84
CA LEU A 361 14.22 -4.85 2.74
C LEU A 361 14.28 -5.44 1.32
N PRO A 362 14.43 -6.76 1.16
CA PRO A 362 14.45 -7.40 -0.15
C PRO A 362 13.24 -7.06 -1.01
N ASN A 363 13.43 -6.97 -2.33
CA ASN A 363 12.37 -6.73 -3.31
C ASN A 363 11.48 -5.52 -2.99
N THR A 364 12.07 -4.45 -2.47
CA THR A 364 11.40 -3.16 -2.30
C THR A 364 11.84 -2.15 -3.34
N GLY A 365 11.04 -1.11 -3.55
CA GLY A 365 11.39 0.03 -4.38
C GLY A 365 10.58 1.25 -4.02
N MET A 366 11.13 2.44 -4.23
CA MET A 366 10.53 3.69 -3.76
C MET A 366 10.44 4.72 -4.88
N ALA A 367 9.23 5.17 -5.18
CA ALA A 367 9.02 6.33 -6.06
C ALA A 367 9.24 7.62 -5.26
N VAL A 368 10.25 8.40 -5.64
CA VAL A 368 10.49 9.75 -5.10
C VAL A 368 9.47 10.70 -5.71
N THR A 369 8.84 11.55 -4.88
CA THR A 369 7.81 12.50 -5.33
C THR A 369 7.96 13.90 -4.73
N ILE A 370 9.16 14.24 -4.26
CA ILE A 370 9.41 15.42 -3.45
C ILE A 370 8.92 16.73 -4.09
N GLU A 371 9.05 16.84 -5.41
CA GLU A 371 8.67 18.00 -6.22
C GLU A 371 7.19 18.01 -6.64
N LEU A 372 6.44 16.93 -6.40
CA LEU A 372 5.02 16.82 -6.75
C LEU A 372 4.10 17.34 -5.62
N GLY A 373 4.68 17.92 -4.57
CA GLY A 373 3.95 18.45 -3.42
C GLY A 373 3.15 19.70 -3.70
N HIS A 374 2.34 20.08 -2.72
CA HIS A 374 1.65 21.37 -2.68
C HIS A 374 1.86 21.97 -1.28
N PRO A 375 2.13 23.28 -1.12
CA PRO A 375 2.47 23.86 0.18
C PRO A 375 1.35 23.71 1.21
N THR A 376 0.09 23.72 0.79
CA THR A 376 -1.08 23.70 1.70
C THR A 376 -2.06 22.55 1.47
N ASP A 377 -1.80 21.68 0.48
CA ASP A 377 -2.71 20.57 0.15
C ASP A 377 -1.95 19.25 0.25
N VAL A 378 -2.41 18.39 1.14
CA VAL A 378 -1.84 17.05 1.35
C VAL A 378 -2.19 16.08 0.21
N HIS A 379 -3.09 16.47 -0.71
CA HIS A 379 -3.50 15.68 -1.87
C HIS A 379 -3.14 16.35 -3.21
N PRO A 380 -1.85 16.44 -3.56
CA PRO A 380 -1.46 17.04 -4.84
C PRO A 380 -2.08 16.30 -6.03
N ARG A 381 -2.57 17.03 -7.04
CA ARG A 381 -3.38 16.46 -8.14
C ARG A 381 -2.57 15.81 -9.25
N LYS A 382 -1.26 16.04 -9.33
CA LYS A 382 -0.35 15.42 -10.31
C LYS A 382 -0.05 13.96 -9.93
N LYS A 383 -0.98 13.06 -10.28
CA LYS A 383 -0.89 11.62 -9.94
C LYS A 383 -0.15 10.78 -10.99
N GLN A 384 -0.16 11.22 -12.24
CA GLN A 384 0.47 10.51 -13.36
C GLN A 384 1.95 10.17 -13.11
N PRO A 385 2.83 11.13 -12.74
CA PRO A 385 4.24 10.82 -12.54
C PRO A 385 4.48 9.83 -11.40
N VAL A 386 3.58 9.77 -10.40
CA VAL A 386 3.67 8.81 -9.29
C VAL A 386 3.48 7.38 -9.80
N GLY A 387 2.42 7.14 -10.59
CA GLY A 387 2.14 5.83 -11.17
C GLY A 387 3.22 5.39 -12.16
N GLU A 388 3.72 6.31 -12.98
CA GLU A 388 4.80 6.07 -13.94
C GLU A 388 6.15 5.74 -13.27
N ARG A 389 6.46 6.37 -12.13
CA ARG A 389 7.67 6.04 -11.36
C ARG A 389 7.59 4.66 -10.74
N LEU A 390 6.43 4.30 -10.17
CA LEU A 390 6.21 2.95 -9.65
C LEU A 390 6.31 1.89 -10.76
N SER A 391 5.77 2.15 -11.95
CA SER A 391 5.84 1.20 -13.06
C SER A 391 7.24 1.10 -13.64
N ARG A 392 8.01 2.19 -13.71
CA ARG A 392 9.45 2.13 -14.02
C ARG A 392 10.22 1.22 -13.10
N ILE A 393 9.99 1.32 -11.78
CA ILE A 393 10.60 0.43 -10.79
C ILE A 393 10.22 -1.03 -11.06
N ALA A 394 8.95 -1.31 -11.33
CA ALA A 394 8.50 -2.65 -11.66
C ALA A 394 9.15 -3.18 -12.96
N LEU A 395 9.15 -2.40 -14.03
CA LEU A 395 9.74 -2.74 -15.33
C LEU A 395 11.22 -3.09 -15.19
N ALA A 396 12.00 -2.28 -14.49
CA ALA A 396 13.42 -2.52 -14.31
C ALA A 396 13.70 -3.69 -13.35
N LYS A 397 13.14 -3.66 -12.13
CA LYS A 397 13.53 -4.61 -11.07
C LYS A 397 12.87 -5.99 -11.17
N ILE A 398 11.72 -6.09 -11.83
CA ILE A 398 10.89 -7.30 -11.83
C ILE A 398 10.84 -7.93 -13.22
N TYR A 399 10.78 -7.10 -14.26
CA TYR A 399 10.62 -7.56 -15.64
C TYR A 399 11.90 -7.44 -16.49
N GLY A 400 13.00 -6.96 -15.89
CA GLY A 400 14.33 -6.94 -16.52
C GLY A 400 14.49 -5.92 -17.65
N PHE A 401 13.66 -4.87 -17.69
CA PHE A 401 13.83 -3.81 -18.67
C PHE A 401 15.06 -2.96 -18.32
N GLU A 402 15.89 -2.69 -19.33
CA GLU A 402 17.04 -1.80 -19.19
C GLU A 402 16.60 -0.32 -19.23
N LEU A 403 16.22 0.22 -18.07
CA LEU A 403 15.89 1.63 -17.91
C LEU A 403 16.23 2.13 -16.52
N GLU A 404 16.57 3.42 -16.42
CA GLU A 404 16.79 4.06 -15.13
C GLU A 404 15.46 4.20 -14.37
N TYR A 405 15.39 3.66 -13.17
CA TYR A 405 14.14 3.53 -12.40
C TYR A 405 14.13 4.35 -11.12
N SER A 406 15.28 4.85 -10.68
CA SER A 406 15.41 5.67 -9.48
C SER A 406 16.07 7.00 -9.82
N GLY A 407 15.82 8.01 -9.00
CA GLY A 407 16.59 9.25 -9.06
C GLY A 407 17.95 9.11 -8.36
N PRO A 408 18.81 10.13 -8.46
CA PRO A 408 20.12 10.14 -7.84
C PRO A 408 20.06 9.77 -6.35
N THR A 409 20.87 8.79 -5.96
CA THR A 409 21.00 8.34 -4.58
C THR A 409 22.45 8.42 -4.15
N VAL A 410 22.74 9.06 -3.02
CA VAL A 410 24.12 9.16 -2.51
C VAL A 410 24.66 7.76 -2.25
N SER A 411 25.79 7.42 -2.86
CA SER A 411 26.50 6.15 -2.68
C SER A 411 27.81 6.31 -1.91
N ALA A 412 28.48 7.46 -2.03
CA ALA A 412 29.70 7.76 -1.30
C ALA A 412 29.94 9.28 -1.20
N TYR A 413 30.81 9.68 -0.28
CA TYR A 413 31.41 11.00 -0.29
C TYR A 413 32.91 10.94 -0.07
N ARG A 414 33.62 11.99 -0.51
CA ARG A 414 35.06 12.17 -0.26
C ARG A 414 35.36 13.64 -0.04
N ILE A 415 36.24 13.93 0.92
CA ILE A 415 36.78 15.26 1.15
C ILE A 415 38.18 15.31 0.54
N LYS A 416 38.46 16.33 -0.28
CA LYS A 416 39.78 16.56 -0.87
C LYS A 416 39.95 18.02 -1.25
N ASP A 417 41.10 18.62 -0.95
CA ASP A 417 41.45 19.99 -1.39
C ASP A 417 40.37 21.03 -1.00
N GLN A 418 39.89 20.98 0.25
CA GLN A 418 38.76 21.78 0.80
C GLN A 418 37.41 21.65 0.05
N LYS A 419 37.26 20.61 -0.79
CA LYS A 419 36.02 20.30 -1.48
C LYS A 419 35.41 19.00 -0.98
N LEU A 420 34.08 18.97 -0.91
CA LEU A 420 33.30 17.77 -0.68
C LEU A 420 32.76 17.26 -2.00
N TYR A 421 33.11 16.02 -2.33
CA TYR A 421 32.63 15.29 -3.51
C TYR A 421 31.58 14.29 -3.04
N ILE A 422 30.33 14.47 -3.43
CA ILE A 422 29.24 13.53 -3.17
C ILE A 422 28.98 12.77 -4.46
N THR A 423 29.12 11.45 -4.42
CA THR A 423 28.91 10.55 -5.56
C THR A 423 27.53 9.93 -5.48
N PHE A 424 26.86 9.85 -6.62
CA PHE A 424 25.52 9.30 -6.74
C PHE A 424 25.53 8.01 -7.58
N GLU A 425 24.78 7.02 -7.13
CA GLU A 425 24.23 5.98 -8.00
C GLU A 425 22.92 6.46 -8.63
N HIS A 426 22.40 5.69 -9.60
CA HIS A 426 21.21 6.05 -10.38
C HIS A 426 21.33 7.39 -11.12
N ALA A 427 22.54 7.70 -11.55
CA ALA A 427 22.85 8.85 -12.38
C ALA A 427 24.14 8.58 -13.15
N ARG A 428 24.13 8.72 -14.48
CA ARG A 428 25.38 8.90 -15.25
C ARG A 428 25.76 10.38 -15.28
N HIS A 429 24.74 11.23 -15.37
CA HIS A 429 24.90 12.68 -15.35
C HIS A 429 23.85 13.30 -14.43
N LEU A 430 24.30 14.18 -13.52
CA LEU A 430 23.43 15.02 -12.72
C LEU A 430 23.08 16.29 -13.49
N THR A 431 21.84 16.74 -13.36
CA THR A 431 21.39 18.02 -13.88
C THR A 431 20.29 18.58 -12.99
N THR A 432 19.76 19.75 -13.34
CA THR A 432 18.66 20.40 -12.64
C THR A 432 17.41 20.42 -13.50
N SER A 433 16.25 20.20 -12.89
CA SER A 433 14.98 20.41 -13.58
C SER A 433 14.83 21.89 -13.95
N GLY A 434 14.50 22.17 -15.21
CA GLY A 434 14.31 23.53 -15.71
C GLY A 434 15.59 24.29 -16.09
N GLY A 435 16.77 23.67 -15.98
CA GLY A 435 18.05 24.32 -16.33
C GLY A 435 18.46 25.47 -15.39
N GLU A 436 17.84 25.54 -14.20
CA GLU A 436 18.13 26.55 -13.19
C GLU A 436 19.35 26.17 -12.34
N ALA A 437 19.86 27.12 -11.54
CA ALA A 437 20.85 26.81 -10.51
C ALA A 437 20.32 25.75 -9.53
N LEU A 438 21.21 24.92 -8.99
CA LEU A 438 20.84 23.87 -8.04
C LEU A 438 20.31 24.49 -6.74
N LYS A 439 19.14 24.02 -6.30
CA LYS A 439 18.42 24.49 -5.10
C LYS A 439 18.35 23.38 -4.04
N GLY A 440 18.13 23.79 -2.80
CA GLY A 440 17.78 22.88 -1.70
C GLY A 440 18.96 22.24 -0.98
N LEU A 441 20.20 22.67 -1.25
CA LEU A 441 21.39 22.25 -0.50
C LEU A 441 21.69 23.20 0.65
N VAL A 442 21.95 22.63 1.83
CA VAL A 442 22.43 23.37 2.99
C VAL A 442 23.59 22.64 3.67
N LEU A 443 24.53 23.43 4.18
CA LEU A 443 25.58 23.01 5.10
C LEU A 443 25.07 23.22 6.53
N GLN A 444 25.28 22.23 7.39
CA GLN A 444 25.04 22.33 8.82
C GLN A 444 26.35 22.03 9.56
N GLY A 445 26.66 22.82 10.58
CA GLY A 445 27.92 22.74 11.30
C GLY A 445 28.08 23.86 12.31
N TYR A 446 29.32 24.22 12.63
CA TYR A 446 29.66 25.26 13.58
C TYR A 446 30.57 26.30 12.93
N GLU A 447 30.51 27.54 13.38
CA GLU A 447 31.59 28.49 13.09
C GLU A 447 32.85 28.00 13.82
N LYS A 448 34.05 28.10 13.21
CA LYS A 448 35.28 27.50 13.77
C LYS A 448 35.61 27.92 15.21
N ASN A 449 35.12 29.08 15.64
CA ASN A 449 35.28 29.60 17.00
C ASN A 449 33.95 29.77 17.75
N GLY A 450 32.85 29.30 17.18
CA GLY A 450 31.50 29.43 17.72
C GLY A 450 31.03 28.15 18.39
N THR A 451 30.15 28.28 19.38
CA THR A 451 29.47 27.14 20.03
C THR A 451 28.07 26.92 19.48
N GLN A 452 27.56 27.84 18.65
CA GLN A 452 26.23 27.74 18.06
C GLN A 452 26.29 27.01 16.73
N GLU A 453 25.36 26.06 16.56
CA GLU A 453 25.16 25.40 15.28
C GLU A 453 24.58 26.38 14.26
N VAL A 454 25.12 26.38 13.06
CA VAL A 454 24.69 27.21 11.94
C VAL A 454 24.26 26.33 10.77
N ILE A 455 23.21 26.79 10.09
CA ILE A 455 22.77 26.25 8.81
C ILE A 455 22.95 27.35 7.77
N ARG A 456 23.63 27.02 6.66
CA ARG A 456 23.94 27.95 5.56
C ARG A 456 23.59 27.32 4.22
N PRO A 457 22.99 28.06 3.27
CA PRO A 457 22.81 27.56 1.91
C PRO A 457 24.17 27.35 1.24
N VAL A 458 24.26 26.34 0.38
CA VAL A 458 25.42 26.17 -0.50
C VAL A 458 25.39 27.22 -1.60
N THR A 459 26.44 28.04 -1.71
CA THR A 459 26.55 29.09 -2.73
C THR A 459 27.39 28.69 -3.95
N GLN A 460 28.26 27.68 -3.80
CA GLN A 460 29.12 27.19 -4.86
C GLN A 460 29.01 25.67 -4.98
N VAL A 461 28.41 25.22 -6.08
CA VAL A 461 28.25 23.81 -6.39
C VAL A 461 28.51 23.56 -7.87
N GLN A 462 29.23 22.49 -8.15
CA GLN A 462 29.46 22.00 -9.51
C GLN A 462 28.85 20.61 -9.64
N LEU A 463 28.21 20.36 -10.78
CA LEU A 463 27.75 19.04 -11.19
C LEU A 463 28.73 18.50 -12.24
N GLU A 464 29.38 17.39 -11.93
CA GLU A 464 30.35 16.75 -12.83
C GLU A 464 30.07 15.24 -12.90
N GLY A 465 29.57 14.79 -14.06
CA GLY A 465 29.13 13.40 -14.22
C GLY A 465 28.08 13.04 -13.16
N ASN A 466 28.34 12.00 -12.38
CA ASN A 466 27.48 11.56 -11.28
C ASN A 466 27.85 12.16 -9.91
N ARG A 467 28.60 13.27 -9.89
CA ARG A 467 29.09 13.89 -8.65
C ARG A 467 28.61 15.31 -8.50
N LEU A 468 28.40 15.65 -7.23
CA LEU A 468 28.17 17.00 -6.75
C LEU A 468 29.42 17.41 -5.99
N ILE A 469 30.01 18.54 -6.39
CA ILE A 469 31.25 19.07 -5.82
C ILE A 469 30.93 20.38 -5.11
N LEU A 470 31.18 20.41 -3.82
CA LEU A 470 30.92 21.55 -2.93
C LEU A 470 32.21 22.18 -2.46
N SER A 471 32.28 23.50 -2.51
CA SER A 471 33.25 24.25 -1.72
C SER A 471 32.73 24.37 -0.29
N VAL A 472 33.57 24.05 0.70
CA VAL A 472 33.25 24.29 2.11
C VAL A 472 33.86 25.64 2.52
N PRO A 473 33.08 26.59 3.08
CA PRO A 473 33.61 27.86 3.56
C PRO A 473 34.63 27.64 4.69
N GLU A 474 35.79 28.31 4.61
CA GLU A 474 36.90 28.13 5.57
C GLU A 474 36.51 28.51 7.00
N GLU A 475 35.51 29.36 7.18
CA GLU A 475 35.00 29.80 8.48
C GLU A 475 34.07 28.77 9.17
N LEU A 476 33.67 27.71 8.46
CA LEU A 476 32.75 26.68 8.95
C LEU A 476 33.42 25.33 9.17
N SER A 477 33.12 24.72 10.31
CA SER A 477 33.31 23.29 10.60
C SER A 477 32.02 22.57 10.22
N VAL A 478 31.98 21.96 9.02
CA VAL A 478 30.76 21.33 8.49
C VAL A 478 30.63 19.90 9.01
N THR A 479 29.52 19.62 9.69
CA THR A 479 29.19 18.29 10.22
C THR A 479 28.16 17.57 9.36
N LYS A 480 27.34 18.29 8.58
CA LYS A 480 26.36 17.68 7.69
C LYS A 480 26.17 18.46 6.39
N VAL A 481 25.89 17.73 5.31
CA VAL A 481 25.32 18.30 4.08
C VAL A 481 23.95 17.70 3.84
N LYS A 482 22.96 18.57 3.68
CA LYS A 482 21.57 18.18 3.50
C LYS A 482 21.05 18.67 2.17
N TYR A 483 20.28 17.82 1.49
CA TYR A 483 19.53 18.16 0.29
C TYR A 483 18.04 17.94 0.52
N ALA A 484 17.22 18.92 0.14
CA ALA A 484 15.76 18.89 0.25
C ALA A 484 15.24 18.54 1.67
N TRP A 485 15.99 18.93 2.71
CA TRP A 485 15.71 18.66 4.13
C TRP A 485 14.84 19.75 4.77
N ALA A 486 13.67 19.98 4.18
CA ALA A 486 12.65 20.90 4.70
C ALA A 486 11.26 20.34 4.39
N PRO A 487 10.18 20.69 5.12
CA PRO A 487 8.83 20.17 4.88
C PRO A 487 8.37 20.36 3.42
N PHE A 488 8.56 21.56 2.88
CA PHE A 488 8.34 21.90 1.47
C PHE A 488 9.63 22.48 0.88
N PRO A 489 10.56 21.66 0.38
CA PRO A 489 11.86 22.14 -0.08
C PRO A 489 11.76 22.64 -1.53
N GLU A 490 12.32 23.83 -1.78
CA GLU A 490 12.69 24.22 -3.14
C GLU A 490 13.91 23.39 -3.57
N CYS A 491 13.70 22.44 -4.48
CA CYS A 491 14.72 21.48 -4.89
C CYS A 491 14.52 21.04 -6.35
N ASN A 492 15.61 20.72 -7.05
CA ASN A 492 15.59 20.49 -8.49
C ASN A 492 16.64 19.51 -9.02
N LEU A 493 17.39 18.79 -8.17
CA LEU A 493 18.39 17.80 -8.61
C LEU A 493 17.72 16.57 -9.24
N ILE A 494 18.09 16.28 -10.48
CA ILE A 494 17.58 15.13 -11.26
C ILE A 494 18.74 14.40 -11.96
N ASN A 495 18.49 13.17 -12.41
CA ASN A 495 19.39 12.45 -13.32
C ASN A 495 19.00 12.69 -14.80
N GLU A 496 19.73 12.06 -15.72
CA GLU A 496 19.47 12.14 -17.16
C GLU A 496 18.10 11.59 -17.60
N ALA A 497 17.44 10.80 -16.74
CA ALA A 497 16.11 10.25 -17.00
C ALA A 497 14.99 11.16 -16.48
N GLY A 498 15.34 12.34 -15.93
CA GLY A 498 14.37 13.28 -15.35
C GLY A 498 13.84 12.86 -13.99
N LEU A 499 14.46 11.88 -13.32
CA LEU A 499 14.02 11.39 -12.01
C LEU A 499 14.64 12.21 -10.87
N PRO A 500 13.84 12.67 -9.89
CA PRO A 500 14.31 13.52 -8.79
C PRO A 500 15.13 12.75 -7.77
N ALA A 501 16.20 13.38 -7.28
CA ALA A 501 16.95 12.86 -6.16
C ALA A 501 16.07 12.84 -4.89
N SER A 502 16.12 11.74 -4.14
CA SER A 502 15.52 11.71 -2.80
C SER A 502 16.24 12.71 -1.89
N PRO A 503 15.56 13.37 -0.93
CA PRO A 503 16.23 14.06 0.16
C PRO A 503 17.28 13.17 0.83
N PHE A 504 18.39 13.79 1.24
CA PHE A 504 19.50 13.10 1.89
C PHE A 504 20.17 14.00 2.93
N CYS A 505 20.83 13.36 3.89
CA CYS A 505 21.72 13.99 4.87
C CYS A 505 23.02 13.18 4.89
N VAL A 506 24.14 13.80 4.53
CA VAL A 506 25.48 13.22 4.60
C VAL A 506 26.14 13.71 5.87
N GLU A 507 26.43 12.80 6.80
CA GLU A 507 27.19 13.09 8.03
C GLU A 507 28.70 13.12 7.72
N LEU A 508 29.38 14.11 8.27
CA LEU A 508 30.79 14.43 8.04
C LEU A 508 31.55 14.48 9.38
N PRO A 509 32.87 14.26 9.37
CA PRO A 509 33.66 14.20 10.61
C PRO A 509 33.84 15.56 11.32
N GLY A 510 33.42 16.68 10.71
CA GLY A 510 33.35 17.99 11.38
C GLY A 510 34.67 18.76 11.46
N ASN A 511 35.76 18.28 10.89
CA ASN A 511 37.10 18.80 11.17
C ASN A 511 37.98 19.02 9.91
N PHE A 512 37.39 19.50 8.82
CA PHE A 512 38.13 19.84 7.59
C PHE A 512 37.78 21.22 7.04
#